data_AF-A0A3N5YQF9-F1
#
_entry.id   AF-A0A3N5YQF9-F1
#
_cell.length_a   1.000
_cell.length_b   1.000
_cell.length_c   1.000
_cell.angle_alpha   90.00
_cell.angle_beta   90.00
_cell.angle_gamma   90.00
#
_symmetry.space_group_name_H-M   'P 1'
#
loop_
_entity.id
_entity.type
_entity.pdbx_description
1 polymer ?
#
loop_
_entity_poly.entity_id
_entity_poly.type
_entity_poly.pdbx_seq_one_letter_code
_entity_poly.pdbx_strand_id
1 'polypeptide(L)'
;MNELTFDRIDQTVLDTLRPATRRYWIGVAALALGILIGAACWIYQSFVGIGVGGQNIPVAWGTYLINFVFWVGIAHSGTLISAILHLFRAGWRNPIARAAETMTVFAVCVAGLFPFIHLGRVWMVYYMLPIPTQRTLWPNFTSPLIFDVVA
;
A
#
# COMPACT_ATOMS: atom_id res chain seq x y z
N MET A 1 33.37 -5.52 17.67
CA MET A 1 32.26 -6.15 16.90
C MET A 1 32.61 -7.61 16.79
N ASN A 2 31.77 -8.54 17.27
CA ASN A 2 32.05 -9.97 17.12
C ASN A 2 32.22 -10.30 15.63
N GLU A 3 33.18 -11.14 15.28
CA GLU A 3 33.36 -11.59 13.90
C GLU A 3 32.08 -12.30 13.42
N LEU A 4 31.46 -11.75 12.38
CA LEU A 4 30.27 -12.31 11.76
C LEU A 4 30.73 -13.36 10.73
N THR A 5 30.48 -14.64 11.01
CA THR A 5 30.66 -15.73 10.04
C THR A 5 29.37 -15.94 9.24
N PHE A 6 29.48 -16.50 8.03
CA PHE A 6 28.31 -16.79 7.18
C PHE A 6 27.30 -17.71 7.88
N ASP A 7 27.78 -18.78 8.53
CA ASP A 7 26.95 -19.71 9.32
C ASP A 7 26.18 -18.98 10.44
N ARG A 8 26.81 -18.02 11.12
CA ARG A 8 26.14 -17.26 12.18
C ARG A 8 25.04 -16.34 11.63
N ILE A 9 25.25 -15.74 10.47
CA ILE A 9 24.23 -14.91 9.80
C ILE A 9 23.04 -15.78 9.41
N ASP A 10 23.28 -16.93 8.79
CA ASP A 10 22.23 -17.85 8.38
C ASP A 10 21.41 -18.35 9.57
N GLN A 11 22.07 -18.80 10.64
CA GLN A 11 21.39 -19.20 11.87
C GLN A 11 20.54 -18.07 12.47
N THR A 12 21.05 -16.83 12.44
CA THR A 12 20.31 -15.66 12.97
C THR A 12 19.05 -15.38 12.15
N VAL A 13 19.11 -15.52 10.83
CA VAL A 13 17.94 -15.35 9.96
C VAL A 13 16.95 -16.50 10.14
N LEU A 14 17.43 -17.75 10.20
CA LEU A 14 16.60 -18.94 10.40
C LEU A 14 15.91 -18.94 11.77
N ASP A 15 16.55 -18.37 12.79
CA ASP A 15 15.96 -18.23 14.13
C ASP A 15 14.69 -17.38 14.14
N THR A 16 14.45 -16.54 13.12
CA THR A 16 13.19 -15.80 12.98
C THR A 16 12.00 -16.69 12.61
N LEU A 17 12.24 -17.92 12.14
CA LEU A 17 11.19 -18.90 11.80
C LEU A 17 10.72 -19.72 13.00
N ARG A 18 11.25 -19.47 14.21
CA ARG A 18 10.81 -20.14 15.43
C ARG A 18 9.31 -19.88 15.68
N PRO A 19 8.59 -20.81 16.34
CA PRO A 19 7.18 -20.64 16.63
C PRO A 19 6.88 -19.30 17.31
N ALA A 20 5.90 -18.58 16.76
CA ALA A 20 5.58 -17.24 17.23
C ALA A 20 5.06 -17.24 18.68
N THR A 21 5.53 -16.26 19.46
CA THR A 21 5.11 -16.11 20.85
C THR A 21 3.67 -15.61 20.96
N ARG A 22 3.04 -15.80 22.14
CA ARG A 22 1.69 -15.28 22.41
C ARG A 22 1.58 -13.76 22.18
N ARG A 23 2.64 -12.99 22.46
CA ARG A 23 2.67 -11.53 22.25
C ARG A 23 2.57 -11.16 20.78
N TYR A 24 3.23 -11.91 19.90
CA TYR A 24 3.13 -11.73 18.45
C TYR A 24 1.67 -11.90 17.98
N TRP A 25 1.02 -12.99 18.42
CA TRP A 25 -0.38 -13.26 18.05
C TRP A 25 -1.37 -12.21 18.59
N ILE A 26 -1.12 -11.65 19.77
CA ILE A 26 -1.91 -10.52 20.29
C ILE A 26 -1.76 -9.29 19.36
N GLY A 27 -0.55 -8.99 18.91
CA GLY A 27 -0.31 -7.92 17.94
C GLY A 27 -1.03 -8.15 16.62
N VAL A 28 -0.94 -9.37 16.07
CA VAL A 28 -1.65 -9.76 14.84
C VAL A 28 -3.17 -9.61 15.01
N ALA A 29 -3.73 -10.08 16.13
CA ALA A 29 -5.16 -9.96 16.40
C ALA A 29 -5.61 -8.49 16.51
N ALA A 30 -4.82 -7.63 17.16
CA ALA A 30 -5.12 -6.21 17.26
C ALA A 30 -5.10 -5.51 15.89
N LEU A 31 -4.11 -5.80 15.04
CA LEU A 31 -4.02 -5.28 13.68
C LEU A 31 -5.19 -5.78 12.81
N ALA A 32 -5.52 -7.07 12.91
CA ALA A 32 -6.66 -7.65 12.20
C ALA A 32 -7.99 -7.01 12.61
N LEU A 33 -8.18 -6.74 13.91
CA LEU A 33 -9.35 -6.01 14.40
C LEU A 33 -9.42 -4.60 13.81
N GLY A 34 -8.29 -3.88 13.73
CA GLY A 34 -8.22 -2.57 13.07
C GLY A 34 -8.65 -2.62 11.60
N ILE A 35 -8.21 -3.64 10.86
CA ILE A 35 -8.62 -3.86 9.46
C ILE A 35 -10.13 -4.12 9.37
N LEU A 36 -10.69 -4.95 10.26
CA LEU A 36 -12.13 -5.23 10.29
C LEU A 36 -12.97 -3.98 10.57
N ILE A 37 -12.52 -3.13 11.49
CA ILE A 37 -13.18 -1.84 11.78
C ILE A 37 -13.11 -0.94 10.53
N GLY A 38 -11.94 -0.84 9.89
CA GLY A 38 -11.77 -0.08 8.65
C GLY A 38 -12.69 -0.56 7.52
N ALA A 39 -12.78 -1.88 7.33
CA ALA A 39 -13.67 -2.49 6.35
C ALA A 39 -15.15 -2.22 6.66
N ALA A 40 -15.57 -2.30 7.93
CA ALA A 40 -16.93 -1.97 8.34
C ALA A 40 -17.26 -0.49 8.06
N CYS A 41 -16.35 0.43 8.36
CA CYS A 41 -16.51 1.86 8.04
C CYS A 41 -16.61 2.11 6.53
N TRP A 42 -15.81 1.40 5.72
CA TRP A 42 -15.86 1.54 4.27
C TRP A 42 -17.16 0.98 3.66
N ILE A 43 -17.64 -0.16 4.18
CA ILE A 43 -18.95 -0.73 3.79
C ILE A 43 -20.07 0.27 4.13
N TYR A 44 -20.05 0.83 5.35
CA TYR A 44 -21.01 1.85 5.76
C TYR A 44 -21.00 3.08 4.83
N GLN A 45 -19.81 3.60 4.52
CA GLN A 45 -19.64 4.68 3.55
C GLN A 45 -20.20 4.32 2.16
N SER A 46 -20.00 3.09 1.70
CA SER A 46 -20.45 2.66 0.38
C SER A 46 -21.98 2.66 0.25
N PHE A 47 -22.70 2.43 1.35
CA PHE A 47 -24.18 2.48 1.38
C PHE A 47 -24.74 3.88 1.64
N VAL A 48 -24.13 4.66 2.54
CA VAL A 48 -24.65 5.98 2.93
C VAL A 48 -24.15 7.10 2.02
N GLY A 49 -22.97 6.94 1.44
CA GLY A 49 -22.33 7.89 0.54
C GLY A 49 -21.03 8.48 1.08
N ILE A 50 -20.21 9.02 0.16
CA ILE A 50 -18.85 9.53 0.42
C ILE A 50 -18.80 10.71 1.42
N GLY A 51 -19.91 11.43 1.60
CA GLY A 51 -20.00 12.58 2.52
C GLY A 51 -19.77 12.22 3.99
N VAL A 52 -20.00 10.96 4.38
CA VAL A 52 -19.69 10.45 5.73
C VAL A 52 -18.20 10.59 6.06
N GLY A 53 -17.33 10.52 5.05
CA GLY A 53 -15.89 10.74 5.19
C GLY A 53 -15.49 12.19 5.47
N GLY A 54 -16.45 13.10 5.65
CA GLY A 54 -16.23 14.51 5.99
C GLY A 54 -15.82 15.39 4.81
N GLN A 55 -15.83 14.86 3.58
CA GLN A 55 -15.58 15.65 2.37
C GLN A 55 -16.78 16.52 2.04
N ASN A 56 -16.55 17.78 1.70
CA ASN A 56 -17.59 18.73 1.30
C ASN A 56 -17.13 19.54 0.09
N ILE A 57 -18.02 20.32 -0.51
CA ILE A 57 -17.60 21.34 -1.47
C ILE A 57 -17.26 22.60 -0.67
N PRO A 58 -16.09 23.22 -0.87
CA PRO A 58 -15.17 23.07 -2.02
C PRO A 58 -14.07 22.01 -1.90
N VAL A 59 -13.81 21.45 -0.72
CA VAL A 59 -12.71 20.48 -0.49
C VAL A 59 -13.21 19.04 -0.62
N ALA A 60 -13.39 18.59 -1.87
CA ALA A 60 -13.88 17.24 -2.15
C ALA A 60 -12.83 16.15 -1.86
N TRP A 61 -11.56 16.54 -1.78
CA TRP A 61 -10.40 15.67 -1.59
C TRP A 61 -9.73 15.99 -0.25
N GLY A 62 -9.82 15.05 0.69
CA GLY A 62 -9.24 15.20 2.01
C GLY A 62 -8.55 13.91 2.42
N THR A 63 -8.91 13.38 3.58
CA THR A 63 -8.21 12.27 4.27
C THR A 63 -7.86 11.09 3.36
N TYR A 64 -8.75 10.66 2.45
CA TYR A 64 -8.46 9.50 1.59
C TYR A 64 -7.31 9.75 0.61
N LEU A 65 -7.32 10.87 -0.13
CA LEU A 65 -6.24 11.17 -1.06
C LEU A 65 -4.96 11.62 -0.35
N ILE A 66 -5.07 12.28 0.80
CA ILE A 66 -3.90 12.58 1.65
C ILE A 66 -3.19 11.27 2.04
N ASN A 67 -3.95 10.27 2.50
CA ASN A 67 -3.37 8.97 2.85
C ASN A 67 -2.86 8.21 1.62
N PHE A 68 -3.56 8.26 0.48
CA PHE A 68 -3.07 7.69 -0.77
C PHE A 68 -1.65 8.18 -1.10
N VAL A 69 -1.46 9.51 -1.19
CA VAL A 69 -0.16 10.11 -1.52
C VAL A 69 0.88 9.81 -0.42
N PHE A 70 0.47 9.80 0.84
CA PHE A 70 1.35 9.44 1.95
C PHE A 70 1.91 8.02 1.81
N TRP A 71 1.06 7.02 1.53
CA TRP A 71 1.49 5.64 1.36
C TRP A 71 2.32 5.43 0.09
N VAL A 72 1.99 6.10 -1.01
CA VAL A 72 2.85 6.14 -2.22
C VAL A 72 4.23 6.74 -1.89
N GLY A 73 4.28 7.78 -1.07
CA GLY A 73 5.53 8.38 -0.61
C GLY A 73 6.39 7.41 0.22
N ILE A 74 5.77 6.65 1.12
CA ILE A 74 6.47 5.58 1.87
C ILE A 74 7.04 4.54 0.89
N ALA A 75 6.25 4.11 -0.11
CA ALA A 75 6.69 3.12 -1.09
C ALA A 75 7.95 3.55 -1.87
N HIS A 76 8.07 4.84 -2.22
CA HIS A 76 9.24 5.39 -2.93
C HIS A 76 10.54 5.27 -2.13
N SER A 77 10.48 5.34 -0.81
CA SER A 77 11.68 5.21 0.02
C SER A 77 12.34 3.83 -0.12
N GLY A 78 11.54 2.76 -0.24
CA GLY A 78 12.08 1.41 -0.38
C GLY A 78 12.54 1.08 -1.80
N THR A 79 11.93 1.65 -2.85
CA THR A 79 12.46 1.53 -4.23
C THR A 79 13.78 2.28 -4.39
N LEU A 80 13.97 3.42 -3.72
CA LEU A 80 15.26 4.11 -3.66
C LEU A 80 16.34 3.25 -3.00
N ILE A 81 16.04 2.61 -1.87
CA ILE A 81 17.01 1.75 -1.15
C ILE A 81 17.37 0.50 -1.97
N SER A 82 16.41 -0.10 -2.68
CA SER A 82 16.63 -1.32 -3.46
C SER A 82 17.29 -1.06 -4.82
N ALA A 83 16.80 -0.07 -5.58
CA ALA A 83 17.27 0.18 -6.94
C ALA A 83 18.39 1.24 -7.01
N ILE A 84 18.16 2.43 -6.43
CA ILE A 84 19.11 3.55 -6.57
C ILE A 84 20.41 3.28 -5.83
N LEU A 85 20.36 2.81 -4.59
CA LEU A 85 21.58 2.46 -3.85
C LEU A 85 22.32 1.25 -4.47
N HIS A 86 21.60 0.37 -5.18
CA HIS A 86 22.23 -0.69 -5.95
C HIS A 86 23.00 -0.11 -7.14
N LEU A 87 22.43 0.84 -7.88
CA LEU A 87 23.09 1.53 -8.98
C LEU A 87 24.38 2.25 -8.53
N PHE A 88 24.35 2.89 -7.37
CA PHE A 88 25.53 3.53 -6.76
C PHE A 88 26.52 2.55 -6.12
N ARG A 89 26.26 1.23 -6.19
CA ARG A 89 27.09 0.18 -5.57
C ARG A 89 27.33 0.42 -4.06
N ALA A 90 26.34 0.96 -3.37
CA ALA A 90 26.41 1.25 -1.95
C ALA A 90 26.23 -0.05 -1.12
N GLY A 91 27.35 -0.69 -0.74
CA GLY A 91 27.33 -2.01 -0.07
C GLY A 91 26.61 -2.06 1.28
N TRP A 92 26.46 -0.93 1.97
CA TRP A 92 25.78 -0.84 3.26
C TRP A 92 24.27 -1.12 3.19
N ARG A 93 23.66 -1.08 1.98
CA ARG A 93 22.22 -1.34 1.80
C ARG A 93 21.84 -2.81 2.04
N ASN A 94 22.78 -3.75 1.87
CA ASN A 94 22.51 -5.19 1.85
C ASN A 94 21.69 -5.70 3.06
N PRO A 95 21.97 -5.33 4.32
CA PRO A 95 21.17 -5.76 5.47
C PRO A 95 19.73 -5.22 5.48
N ILE A 96 19.47 -4.06 4.85
CA ILE A 96 18.16 -3.40 4.91
C ILE A 96 17.32 -3.59 3.64
N ALA A 97 17.93 -3.96 2.51
CA ALA A 97 17.28 -4.01 1.21
C ALA A 97 16.02 -4.89 1.20
N ARG A 98 16.09 -6.09 1.79
CA ARG A 98 14.94 -7.02 1.87
C ARG A 98 13.78 -6.44 2.67
N ALA A 99 14.07 -5.76 3.79
CA ALA A 99 13.05 -5.13 4.62
C ALA A 99 12.42 -3.92 3.90
N ALA A 100 13.24 -3.14 3.19
CA ALA A 100 12.79 -2.00 2.40
C ALA A 100 11.86 -2.43 1.25
N GLU A 101 12.20 -3.49 0.51
CA GLU A 101 11.34 -4.05 -0.56
C GLU A 101 10.01 -4.55 0.00
N THR A 102 10.05 -5.30 1.11
CA THR A 102 8.85 -5.81 1.77
C THR A 102 7.94 -4.68 2.23
N MET A 103 8.51 -3.62 2.83
CA MET A 103 7.78 -2.42 3.23
C MET A 103 7.14 -1.74 2.02
N THR A 104 7.85 -1.59 0.91
CA THR A 104 7.31 -1.00 -0.33
C THR A 104 6.12 -1.78 -0.84
N VAL A 105 6.18 -3.11 -0.90
CA VAL A 105 5.06 -3.93 -1.37
C VAL A 105 3.82 -3.69 -0.52
N PHE A 106 3.94 -3.74 0.81
CA PHE A 106 2.81 -3.47 1.69
C PHE A 106 2.29 -2.02 1.58
N ALA A 107 3.18 -1.05 1.45
CA ALA A 107 2.80 0.35 1.27
C ALA A 107 2.03 0.58 -0.03
N VAL A 108 2.44 -0.04 -1.14
CA VAL A 108 1.72 0.03 -2.43
C VAL A 108 0.37 -0.69 -2.34
N CYS A 109 0.30 -1.86 -1.70
CA CYS A 109 -0.98 -2.55 -1.50
C CYS A 109 -1.98 -1.68 -0.72
N VAL A 110 -1.53 -1.00 0.34
CA VAL A 110 -2.38 -0.10 1.13
C VAL A 110 -2.72 1.16 0.34
N ALA A 111 -1.76 1.76 -0.36
CA ALA A 111 -1.98 2.92 -1.24
C ALA A 111 -3.06 2.61 -2.28
N GLY A 112 -2.97 1.46 -2.94
CA GLY A 112 -3.89 1.02 -3.98
C GLY A 112 -5.34 0.88 -3.50
N LEU A 113 -5.59 0.69 -2.20
CA LEU A 113 -6.95 0.63 -1.65
C LEU A 113 -7.63 2.02 -1.62
N PHE A 114 -6.89 3.10 -1.41
CA PHE A 114 -7.47 4.43 -1.20
C PHE A 114 -8.21 5.00 -2.43
N PRO A 115 -7.73 4.84 -3.68
CA PRO A 115 -8.51 5.17 -4.87
C PRO A 115 -9.86 4.46 -4.90
N PHE A 116 -9.94 3.18 -4.53
CA PHE A 116 -11.21 2.45 -4.47
C PHE A 116 -12.12 2.92 -3.33
N ILE A 117 -11.54 3.18 -2.16
CA ILE A 117 -12.28 3.62 -0.98
C ILE A 117 -12.91 5.00 -1.19
N HIS A 118 -12.21 5.90 -1.88
CA HIS A 118 -12.65 7.27 -2.12
C HIS A 118 -13.78 7.37 -3.17
N LEU A 119 -13.98 6.37 -4.02
CA LEU A 119 -14.99 6.44 -5.07
C LEU A 119 -16.40 6.35 -4.50
N GLY A 120 -17.24 7.34 -4.84
CA GLY A 120 -18.66 7.31 -4.49
C GLY A 120 -19.45 6.18 -5.14
N ARG A 121 -18.94 5.60 -6.24
CA ARG A 121 -19.53 4.46 -6.96
C ARG A 121 -18.46 3.43 -7.31
N VAL A 122 -17.90 2.79 -6.29
CA VAL A 122 -16.78 1.85 -6.47
C VAL A 122 -17.10 0.70 -7.45
N TRP A 123 -18.35 0.27 -7.54
CA TRP A 123 -18.77 -0.78 -8.49
C TRP A 123 -18.63 -0.38 -9.97
N MET A 124 -18.37 0.89 -10.29
CA MET A 124 -18.15 1.39 -11.66
C MET A 124 -16.68 1.53 -12.07
N VAL A 125 -15.75 1.08 -11.22
CA VAL A 125 -14.30 1.12 -11.47
C VAL A 125 -13.91 0.54 -12.83
N TYR A 126 -14.62 -0.48 -13.32
CA TYR A 126 -14.31 -1.12 -14.60
C TYR A 126 -14.37 -0.17 -15.81
N TYR A 127 -15.05 0.98 -15.72
CA TYR A 127 -15.03 2.00 -16.78
C TYR A 127 -13.70 2.77 -16.89
N MET A 128 -12.84 2.68 -15.87
CA MET A 128 -11.50 3.26 -15.92
C MET A 128 -10.52 2.36 -16.68
N LEU A 129 -10.83 1.07 -16.82
CA LEU A 129 -10.01 0.13 -17.56
C LEU A 129 -10.26 0.27 -19.07
N PRO A 130 -9.21 0.24 -19.92
CA PRO A 130 -9.35 0.33 -21.36
C PRO A 130 -9.81 -1.02 -21.95
N ILE A 131 -11.03 -1.44 -21.60
CA ILE A 131 -11.64 -2.67 -22.08
C ILE A 131 -12.71 -2.38 -23.16
N PRO A 132 -12.75 -3.16 -24.27
CA PRO A 132 -13.78 -2.98 -25.28
C PRO A 132 -15.14 -3.36 -24.70
N THR A 133 -16.08 -2.42 -24.72
CA THR A 133 -17.46 -2.62 -24.25
C THR A 133 -18.44 -2.46 -25.41
N GLN A 134 -19.65 -3.00 -25.25
CA GLN A 134 -20.74 -2.89 -26.23
C GLN A 134 -21.09 -1.43 -26.61
N ARG A 135 -20.69 -0.46 -25.77
CA ARG A 135 -20.95 0.97 -25.96
C ARG A 135 -19.81 1.69 -26.68
N THR A 136 -18.73 0.99 -27.05
CA THR A 136 -17.53 1.57 -27.68
C THR A 136 -16.97 2.79 -26.94
N LEU A 137 -17.12 2.81 -25.61
CA LEU A 137 -16.63 3.88 -24.74
C LEU A 137 -15.23 3.56 -24.25
N TRP A 138 -14.41 4.61 -24.13
CA TRP A 138 -13.02 4.55 -23.68
C TRP A 138 -12.76 5.54 -22.55
N PRO A 139 -11.80 5.25 -21.65
CA PRO A 139 -11.31 6.22 -20.68
C PRO A 139 -10.69 7.46 -21.35
N ASN A 140 -10.71 8.60 -20.66
CA ASN A 140 -9.97 9.78 -21.11
C ASN A 140 -8.49 9.67 -20.72
N PHE A 141 -7.64 9.35 -21.69
CA PHE A 141 -6.18 9.20 -21.50
C PHE A 141 -5.43 10.51 -21.24
N THR A 142 -6.09 11.67 -21.23
CA THR A 142 -5.46 12.93 -20.81
C THR A 142 -5.58 13.20 -19.31
N SER A 143 -6.37 12.39 -18.59
CA SER A 143 -6.56 12.56 -17.14
C SER A 143 -5.36 12.01 -16.36
N PRO A 144 -4.74 12.80 -15.46
CA PRO A 144 -3.68 12.30 -14.58
C PRO A 144 -4.11 11.13 -13.69
N LEU A 145 -5.40 11.05 -13.33
CA LEU A 145 -5.95 9.96 -12.52
C LEU A 145 -5.91 8.60 -13.26
N ILE A 146 -5.94 8.60 -14.60
CA ILE A 146 -5.75 7.37 -15.38
C ILE A 146 -4.29 6.93 -15.34
N PHE A 147 -3.34 7.86 -15.24
CA PHE A 147 -1.93 7.51 -15.10
C PHE A 147 -1.64 6.82 -13.78
N ASP A 148 -2.31 7.25 -12.69
CA ASP A 148 -2.22 6.58 -11.38
C ASP A 148 -2.75 5.13 -11.40
N VAL A 149 -3.64 4.78 -12.33
CA VAL A 149 -4.15 3.40 -12.49
C VAL A 149 -3.15 2.51 -13.23
N VAL A 150 -2.30 3.09 -14.06
CA VAL A 150 -1.33 2.38 -14.90
C VAL A 150 0.04 2.25 -14.21
N ALA A 151 0.40 3.21 -13.37
CA ALA A 151 1.67 3.30 -12.66
C ALA A 151 1.86 2.19 -11.61
#